data_AF-A0A378WTA7-F1
#
_entry.id   AF-A0A378WTA7-F1
#
_cell.length_a   1.000
_cell.length_b   1.000
_cell.length_c   1.000
_cell.angle_alpha   90.00
_cell.angle_beta   90.00
_cell.angle_gamma   90.00
#
_symmetry.space_group_name_H-M   'P 1'
#
loop_
_entity.id
_entity.type
_entity.pdbx_description
1 polymer ?
#
loop_
_entity_poly.entity_id
_entity_poly.type
_entity_poly.pdbx_seq_one_letter_code
_entity_poly.pdbx_strand_id
1 'polypeptide(L)'
;MEQQKYQMYVFRYVDDDDPSFPHRKFWFSAKQWLTDDQPYLKASDHFIINKNGMNMPEADLFIQDLYRTLVYEEITTEQNLPYDRFIHEVKPTIYGRYLYSEFDRDTLLPSMHNFLVSFRLNGKVYDTRLKWEEDKNFMGTYGIYKPREFLKIYDTYNYQDYLKGKLPESK
;
A
#
# COMPACT_ATOMS: atom_id res chain seq x y z
N MET A 1 -19.34 21.87 1.30
CA MET A 1 -18.88 20.94 2.37
C MET A 1 -19.24 19.49 2.08
N GLU A 2 -20.49 19.12 1.77
CA GLU A 2 -20.83 17.71 1.43
C GLU A 2 -20.15 17.18 0.15
N GLN A 3 -20.02 18.00 -0.91
CA GLN A 3 -19.30 17.58 -2.12
C GLN A 3 -17.84 17.22 -1.84
N GLN A 4 -17.14 18.02 -1.01
CA GLN A 4 -15.75 17.75 -0.64
C GLN A 4 -15.58 16.48 0.21
N LYS A 5 -16.60 16.08 0.99
CA LYS A 5 -16.58 14.84 1.77
C LYS A 5 -16.45 13.60 0.87
N TYR A 6 -17.10 13.62 -0.29
CA TYR A 6 -17.18 12.48 -1.21
C TYR A 6 -16.28 12.61 -2.44
N GLN A 7 -15.71 13.79 -2.69
CA GLN A 7 -14.82 14.01 -3.82
C GLN A 7 -13.50 13.27 -3.60
N MET A 8 -13.08 12.46 -4.56
CA MET A 8 -11.79 11.76 -4.57
C MET A 8 -11.13 11.93 -5.94
N TYR A 9 -9.83 11.66 -6.04
CA TYR A 9 -9.16 11.56 -7.34
C TYR A 9 -8.28 10.32 -7.46
N VAL A 10 -8.11 9.90 -8.71
CA VAL A 10 -7.11 8.91 -9.14
C VAL A 10 -6.14 9.57 -10.11
N PHE A 11 -4.92 9.02 -10.23
CA PHE A 11 -4.01 9.39 -11.30
C PHE A 11 -4.27 8.51 -12.53
N ARG A 12 -4.56 9.15 -13.67
CA ARG A 12 -4.69 8.47 -14.97
C ARG A 12 -3.50 8.81 -15.85
N TYR A 13 -3.00 7.82 -16.58
CA TYR A 13 -2.01 8.05 -17.63
C TYR A 13 -2.60 8.99 -18.68
N VAL A 14 -1.72 9.82 -19.21
CA VAL A 14 -1.99 10.71 -20.32
C VAL A 14 -0.95 10.43 -21.41
N ASP A 15 -1.23 10.85 -22.62
CA ASP A 15 -0.33 10.67 -23.75
C ASP A 15 0.96 11.49 -23.55
N ASP A 16 2.06 11.08 -24.18
CA ASP A 16 3.40 11.67 -24.02
C ASP A 16 3.46 13.17 -24.36
N ASP A 17 2.53 13.65 -25.18
CA ASP A 17 2.40 15.05 -25.61
C ASP A 17 1.45 15.90 -24.73
N ASP A 18 0.75 15.29 -23.76
CA ASP A 18 -0.08 16.02 -22.80
C ASP A 18 0.84 16.76 -21.80
N PRO A 19 0.62 18.08 -21.54
CA PRO A 19 1.41 18.84 -20.57
C PRO A 19 1.40 18.28 -19.14
N SER A 20 0.47 17.39 -18.82
CA SER A 20 0.36 16.70 -17.54
C SER A 20 1.02 15.32 -17.52
N PHE A 21 1.84 14.97 -18.53
CA PHE A 21 2.58 13.72 -18.56
C PHE A 21 3.46 13.52 -17.30
N PRO A 22 3.54 12.31 -16.70
CA PRO A 22 2.89 11.07 -17.15
C PRO A 22 1.47 10.85 -16.61
N HIS A 23 0.96 11.73 -15.76
CA HIS A 23 -0.35 11.52 -15.13
C HIS A 23 -1.08 12.80 -14.74
N ARG A 24 -2.40 12.78 -14.92
CA ARG A 24 -3.31 13.81 -14.43
C ARG A 24 -4.25 13.31 -13.34
N LYS A 25 -4.67 14.21 -12.46
CA LYS A 25 -5.74 13.95 -11.48
C LYS A 25 -7.08 13.87 -12.21
N PHE A 26 -7.76 12.74 -12.06
CA PHE A 26 -9.15 12.57 -12.47
C PHE A 26 -10.03 12.56 -11.23
N TRP A 27 -10.83 13.61 -11.07
CA TRP A 27 -11.73 13.78 -9.93
C TRP A 27 -13.06 13.06 -10.17
N PHE A 28 -13.59 12.40 -9.14
CA PHE A 28 -14.88 11.71 -9.17
C PHE A 28 -15.58 11.76 -7.81
N SER A 29 -16.85 11.36 -7.79
CA SER A 29 -17.62 11.21 -6.55
C SER A 29 -17.54 9.78 -6.05
N ALA A 30 -16.96 9.58 -4.86
CA ALA A 30 -16.90 8.30 -4.15
C ALA A 30 -18.03 8.15 -3.13
N LYS A 31 -19.16 8.87 -3.32
CA LYS A 31 -20.29 8.90 -2.37
C LYS A 31 -20.79 7.49 -2.00
N GLN A 32 -20.86 6.57 -2.97
CA GLN A 32 -21.31 5.20 -2.73
C GLN A 32 -20.43 4.41 -1.74
N TRP A 33 -19.18 4.84 -1.53
CA TRP A 33 -18.23 4.16 -0.64
C TRP A 33 -18.03 4.88 0.69
N LEU A 34 -18.28 6.20 0.73
CA LEU A 34 -17.90 7.09 1.82
C LEU A 34 -19.08 7.60 2.65
N THR A 35 -20.29 7.09 2.44
CA THR A 35 -21.42 7.37 3.33
C THR A 35 -21.21 6.75 4.71
N ASP A 36 -21.93 7.25 5.71
CA ASP A 36 -21.64 6.93 7.11
C ASP A 36 -21.86 5.43 7.44
N ASP A 37 -22.79 4.80 6.72
CA ASP A 37 -23.13 3.36 6.77
C ASP A 37 -22.11 2.44 6.09
N GLN A 38 -21.22 3.00 5.26
CA GLN A 38 -20.27 2.21 4.49
C GLN A 38 -18.98 1.92 5.27
N PRO A 39 -18.24 0.86 4.92
CA PRO A 39 -17.06 0.44 5.66
C PRO A 39 -15.85 1.35 5.40
N TYR A 40 -15.95 2.38 4.55
CA TYR A 40 -14.80 3.25 4.25
C TYR A 40 -14.88 4.61 4.95
N LEU A 41 -13.71 5.11 5.33
CA LEU A 41 -13.47 6.46 5.83
C LEU A 41 -12.48 7.16 4.89
N LYS A 42 -12.77 8.40 4.52
CA LYS A 42 -11.83 9.22 3.74
C LYS A 42 -10.64 9.62 4.60
N ALA A 43 -9.43 9.25 4.19
CA ALA A 43 -8.18 9.65 4.84
C ALA A 43 -7.55 10.88 4.20
N SER A 44 -7.66 10.99 2.87
CA SER A 44 -7.26 12.14 2.07
C SER A 44 -8.11 12.16 0.80
N ASP A 45 -7.86 13.10 -0.12
CA ASP A 45 -8.51 13.10 -1.45
C ASP A 45 -8.10 11.93 -2.35
N HIS A 46 -7.15 11.09 -1.91
CA HIS A 46 -6.63 9.95 -2.68
C HIS A 46 -6.71 8.61 -1.92
N PHE A 47 -6.67 8.65 -0.58
CA PHE A 47 -6.64 7.45 0.26
C PHE A 47 -7.92 7.29 1.08
N ILE A 48 -8.31 6.04 1.30
CA ILE A 48 -9.41 5.65 2.16
C ILE A 48 -8.98 4.56 3.15
N ILE A 49 -9.68 4.46 4.27
CA ILE A 49 -9.48 3.41 5.28
C ILE A 49 -10.71 2.51 5.28
N ASN A 50 -10.52 1.20 5.09
CA ASN A 50 -11.55 0.23 5.47
C ASN A 50 -11.56 0.13 7.00
N LYS A 51 -12.68 0.53 7.62
CA LYS A 51 -12.91 0.57 9.08
C LYS A 51 -12.78 -0.82 9.71
N ASN A 52 -13.04 -1.88 8.96
CA ASN A 52 -12.91 -3.26 9.43
C ASN A 52 -11.47 -3.79 9.36
N GLY A 53 -10.56 -3.03 8.75
CA GLY A 53 -9.22 -3.48 8.42
C GLY A 53 -9.20 -4.49 7.27
N MET A 54 -8.00 -4.93 6.91
CA MET A 54 -7.79 -5.98 5.93
C MET A 54 -6.63 -6.87 6.35
N ASN A 55 -6.74 -8.16 6.05
CA ASN A 55 -5.62 -9.06 6.18
C ASN A 55 -4.72 -8.93 4.95
N MET A 56 -3.42 -9.03 5.18
CA MET A 56 -2.47 -9.13 4.08
C MET A 56 -2.73 -10.45 3.34
N PRO A 57 -2.76 -10.46 2.00
CA PRO A 57 -2.90 -11.69 1.25
C PRO A 57 -1.65 -12.57 1.46
N GLU A 58 -1.86 -13.86 1.73
CA GLU A 58 -0.79 -14.85 1.67
C GLU A 58 -0.57 -15.25 0.22
N ALA A 59 0.47 -14.70 -0.42
CA ALA A 59 0.75 -14.99 -1.82
C ALA A 59 2.25 -15.23 -2.05
N ASP A 60 2.55 -16.35 -2.70
CA ASP A 60 3.93 -16.68 -3.09
C ASP A 60 4.51 -15.65 -4.07
N LEU A 61 3.66 -14.97 -4.85
CA LEU A 61 4.05 -13.85 -5.71
C LEU A 61 4.72 -12.72 -4.92
N PHE A 62 4.15 -12.32 -3.79
CA PHE A 62 4.78 -11.31 -2.92
C PHE A 62 6.12 -11.80 -2.38
N ILE A 63 6.21 -13.07 -1.97
CA ILE A 63 7.46 -13.62 -1.43
C ILE A 63 8.57 -13.63 -2.49
N GLN A 64 8.24 -14.00 -3.72
CA GLN A 64 9.17 -13.95 -4.85
C GLN A 64 9.59 -12.52 -5.17
N ASP A 65 8.65 -11.59 -5.19
CA ASP A 65 8.91 -10.17 -5.47
C ASP A 65 9.81 -9.54 -4.40
N LEU A 66 9.50 -9.77 -3.11
CA LEU A 66 10.33 -9.32 -1.98
C LEU A 66 11.78 -9.83 -2.09
N TYR A 67 11.96 -11.10 -2.45
CA TYR A 67 13.30 -11.66 -2.65
C TYR A 67 14.07 -10.93 -3.76
N ARG A 68 13.41 -10.70 -4.89
CA ARG A 68 14.00 -9.96 -6.02
C ARG A 68 14.34 -8.52 -5.63
N THR A 69 13.48 -7.84 -4.89
CA THR A 69 13.75 -6.49 -4.38
C THR A 69 14.98 -6.47 -3.48
N LEU A 70 15.12 -7.44 -2.56
CA LEU A 70 16.27 -7.53 -1.66
C LEU A 70 17.60 -7.76 -2.39
N VAL A 71 17.58 -8.55 -3.46
CA VAL A 71 18.75 -8.78 -4.32
C VAL A 71 19.07 -7.53 -5.14
N TYR A 72 18.04 -6.90 -5.74
CA TYR A 72 18.19 -5.69 -6.54
C TYR A 72 18.70 -4.49 -5.73
N GLU A 73 18.22 -4.32 -4.50
CA GLU A 73 18.69 -3.28 -3.57
C GLU A 73 20.01 -3.65 -2.86
N GLU A 74 20.66 -4.75 -3.26
CA GLU A 74 21.95 -5.22 -2.72
C GLU A 74 21.96 -5.46 -1.20
N ILE A 75 20.79 -5.72 -0.60
CA ILE A 75 20.65 -6.04 0.83
C ILE A 75 21.13 -7.49 1.09
N THR A 76 21.00 -8.34 0.09
CA THR A 76 21.57 -9.68 0.02
C THR A 76 21.98 -10.00 -1.42
N THR A 77 22.56 -11.18 -1.64
CA THR A 77 22.81 -11.72 -2.99
C THR A 77 22.27 -13.13 -3.10
N GLU A 78 22.07 -13.60 -4.34
CA GLU A 78 21.64 -14.98 -4.59
C GLU A 78 22.64 -16.02 -4.06
N GLN A 79 23.95 -15.70 -4.06
CA GLN A 79 24.96 -16.59 -3.50
C GLN A 79 24.89 -16.66 -1.97
N ASN A 80 24.63 -15.52 -1.30
CA ASN A 80 24.60 -15.44 0.16
C ASN A 80 23.30 -16.00 0.74
N LEU A 81 22.19 -15.80 0.02
CA LEU A 81 20.87 -16.25 0.40
C LEU A 81 20.13 -16.76 -0.84
N PRO A 82 20.30 -18.04 -1.22
CA PRO A 82 19.49 -18.65 -2.26
C PRO A 82 18.00 -18.61 -1.92
N TYR A 83 17.14 -18.60 -2.93
CA TYR A 83 15.69 -18.43 -2.75
C TYR A 83 15.07 -19.46 -1.80
N ASP A 84 15.43 -20.75 -1.91
CA ASP A 84 14.89 -21.79 -1.02
C ASP A 84 15.23 -21.52 0.46
N ARG A 85 16.43 -21.00 0.71
CA ARG A 85 16.86 -20.60 2.06
C ARG A 85 16.10 -19.35 2.53
N PHE A 86 15.87 -18.39 1.65
CA PHE A 86 15.02 -17.23 1.93
C PHE A 86 13.59 -17.65 2.31
N ILE A 87 12.99 -18.59 1.58
CA ILE A 87 11.67 -19.16 1.91
C ILE A 87 11.68 -19.75 3.31
N HIS A 88 12.71 -20.52 3.67
CA HIS A 88 12.75 -21.15 4.98
C HIS A 88 13.00 -20.17 6.12
N GLU A 89 13.89 -19.18 5.94
CA GLU A 89 14.35 -18.31 7.02
C GLU A 89 13.49 -17.04 7.18
N VAL A 90 12.99 -16.48 6.07
CA VAL A 90 12.34 -15.16 6.06
C VAL A 90 10.82 -15.29 6.01
N LYS A 91 10.26 -16.15 5.16
CA LYS A 91 8.80 -16.30 4.98
C LYS A 91 8.05 -16.48 6.32
N PRO A 92 8.52 -17.29 7.29
CA PRO A 92 7.82 -17.49 8.57
C PRO A 92 7.82 -16.25 9.48
N THR A 93 8.66 -15.25 9.19
CA THR A 93 8.81 -14.04 10.01
C THR A 93 8.01 -12.85 9.46
N ILE A 94 7.37 -13.03 8.31
CA ILE A 94 6.62 -12.00 7.62
C ILE A 94 5.33 -11.70 8.38
N TYR A 95 5.09 -10.41 8.61
CA TYR A 95 3.88 -9.91 9.21
C TYR A 95 3.44 -8.62 8.51
N GLY A 96 2.24 -8.64 7.93
CA GLY A 96 1.64 -7.50 7.27
C GLY A 96 0.64 -6.77 8.14
N ARG A 97 0.69 -5.43 8.14
CA ARG A 97 -0.37 -4.59 8.69
C ARG A 97 -0.98 -3.71 7.60
N TYR A 98 -2.30 -3.65 7.56
CA TYR A 98 -3.02 -2.76 6.66
C TYR A 98 -2.72 -1.29 6.97
N LEU A 99 -2.50 -0.50 5.91
CA LEU A 99 -2.29 0.94 5.98
C LEU A 99 -3.52 1.70 5.51
N TYR A 100 -3.86 1.59 4.24
CA TYR A 100 -4.94 2.30 3.57
C TYR A 100 -5.22 1.65 2.21
N SER A 101 -6.31 2.07 1.58
CA SER A 101 -6.67 1.69 0.22
C SER A 101 -6.74 2.91 -0.69
N GLU A 102 -6.65 2.63 -1.97
CA GLU A 102 -6.79 3.57 -3.07
C GLU A 102 -7.88 3.07 -4.01
N PHE A 103 -8.41 3.97 -4.84
CA PHE A 103 -9.30 3.59 -5.92
C PHE A 103 -8.50 3.17 -7.14
N ASP A 104 -8.87 2.05 -7.77
CA ASP A 104 -8.35 1.69 -9.09
C ASP A 104 -8.67 2.80 -10.09
N ARG A 105 -7.68 3.12 -10.91
CA ARG A 105 -7.68 4.27 -11.81
C ARG A 105 -8.71 4.17 -12.94
N ASP A 106 -9.06 2.95 -13.34
CA ASP A 106 -9.89 2.70 -14.51
C ASP A 106 -11.34 2.43 -14.09
N THR A 107 -11.54 1.60 -13.06
CA THR A 107 -12.85 1.19 -12.54
C THR A 107 -13.41 2.08 -11.43
N LEU A 108 -12.55 2.83 -10.73
CA LEU A 108 -12.92 3.63 -9.55
C LEU A 108 -13.49 2.78 -8.38
N LEU A 109 -13.12 1.50 -8.33
CA LEU A 109 -13.39 0.61 -7.20
C LEU A 109 -12.26 0.70 -6.17
N PRO A 110 -12.53 0.58 -4.87
CA PRO A 110 -11.51 0.64 -3.82
C PRO A 110 -10.72 -0.68 -3.71
N SER A 111 -10.11 -1.15 -4.80
CA SER A 111 -9.50 -2.50 -4.90
C SER A 111 -7.97 -2.50 -4.85
N MET A 112 -7.34 -1.35 -4.59
CA MET A 112 -5.90 -1.25 -4.35
C MET A 112 -5.60 -1.06 -2.87
N HIS A 113 -4.87 -2.00 -2.27
CA HIS A 113 -4.63 -2.07 -0.82
C HIS A 113 -3.15 -1.97 -0.52
N ASN A 114 -2.79 -1.13 0.45
CA ASN A 114 -1.43 -0.94 0.89
C ASN A 114 -1.22 -1.53 2.28
N PHE A 115 -0.13 -2.27 2.43
CA PHE A 115 0.30 -2.87 3.69
C PHE A 115 1.73 -2.44 3.99
N LEU A 116 2.03 -2.27 5.28
CA LEU A 116 3.41 -2.31 5.73
C LEU A 116 3.72 -3.73 6.17
N VAL A 117 4.73 -4.33 5.56
CA VAL A 117 5.14 -5.70 5.83
C VAL A 117 6.48 -5.68 6.55
N SER A 118 6.51 -6.23 7.75
CA SER A 118 7.72 -6.41 8.54
C SER A 118 8.24 -7.84 8.38
N PHE A 119 9.56 -8.01 8.30
CA PHE A 119 10.19 -9.32 8.20
C PHE A 119 11.58 -9.31 8.86
N ARG A 120 12.15 -10.49 9.12
CA ARG A 120 13.50 -10.63 9.66
C ARG A 120 14.43 -11.24 8.63
N LEU A 121 15.60 -10.64 8.47
CA LEU A 121 16.67 -11.13 7.62
C LEU A 121 18.00 -10.98 8.37
N ASN A 122 18.77 -12.08 8.51
CA ASN A 122 20.05 -12.11 9.22
C ASN A 122 19.96 -11.49 10.64
N GLY A 123 18.87 -11.80 11.36
CA GLY A 123 18.61 -11.30 12.73
C GLY A 123 18.20 -9.82 12.82
N LYS A 124 18.12 -9.10 11.70
CA LYS A 124 17.68 -7.70 11.63
C LYS A 124 16.24 -7.64 11.15
N VAL A 125 15.49 -6.67 11.67
CA VAL A 125 14.12 -6.38 11.23
C VAL A 125 14.16 -5.36 10.09
N TYR A 126 13.36 -5.60 9.07
CA TYR A 126 13.14 -4.70 7.94
C TYR A 126 11.64 -4.50 7.73
N ASP A 127 11.29 -3.38 7.13
CA ASP A 127 9.93 -3.07 6.68
C ASP A 127 9.94 -2.90 5.15
N THR A 128 8.84 -3.24 4.49
CA THR A 128 8.58 -2.89 3.08
C THR A 128 7.12 -2.51 2.89
N ARG A 129 6.80 -1.74 1.85
CA ARG A 129 5.41 -1.49 1.46
C ARG A 129 4.99 -2.51 0.41
N LEU A 130 3.94 -3.27 0.71
CA LEU A 130 3.24 -4.10 -0.26
C LEU A 130 2.04 -3.31 -0.81
N LYS A 131 1.93 -3.21 -2.13
CA LYS A 131 0.70 -2.81 -2.82
C LYS A 131 0.08 -4.05 -3.46
N TRP A 132 -1.17 -4.32 -3.12
CA TRP A 132 -1.95 -5.42 -3.67
C TRP A 132 -3.18 -4.87 -4.39
N GLU A 133 -3.42 -5.33 -5.60
CA GLU A 133 -4.62 -5.02 -6.37
C GLU A 133 -5.45 -6.28 -6.56
N GLU A 134 -6.61 -6.33 -5.89
CA GLU A 134 -7.44 -7.52 -5.76
C GLU A 134 -7.92 -8.02 -7.14
N ASP A 135 -8.47 -7.11 -7.94
CA ASP A 135 -9.10 -7.45 -9.23
C ASP A 135 -8.10 -7.87 -10.32
N LYS A 136 -6.86 -7.36 -10.25
CA LYS A 136 -5.82 -7.59 -11.27
C LYS A 136 -4.80 -8.66 -10.86
N ASN A 137 -4.96 -9.26 -9.68
CA ASN A 137 -4.00 -10.19 -9.08
C ASN A 137 -2.56 -9.65 -9.12
N PHE A 138 -2.41 -8.34 -8.95
CA PHE A 138 -1.12 -7.67 -8.97
C PHE A 138 -0.62 -7.46 -7.54
N MET A 139 0.66 -7.75 -7.33
CA MET A 139 1.36 -7.46 -6.08
C MET A 139 2.71 -6.83 -6.41
N GLY A 140 3.07 -5.80 -5.67
CA GLY A 140 4.37 -5.15 -5.79
C GLY A 140 4.92 -4.70 -4.45
N THR A 141 6.22 -4.91 -4.29
CA THR A 141 7.05 -4.52 -3.15
C THR A 141 7.74 -3.20 -3.47
N TYR A 142 7.67 -2.24 -2.55
CA TYR A 142 8.17 -0.89 -2.77
C TYR A 142 9.10 -0.45 -1.64
N GLY A 143 10.41 -0.50 -1.95
CA GLY A 143 11.49 -0.09 -1.07
C GLY A 143 11.70 -1.03 0.12
N ILE A 144 12.92 -1.05 0.63
CA ILE A 144 13.24 -1.72 1.90
C ILE A 144 13.70 -0.69 2.92
N TYR A 145 13.06 -0.71 4.08
CA TYR A 145 13.23 0.28 5.13
C TYR A 145 13.77 -0.36 6.40
N LYS A 146 14.53 0.41 7.17
CA LYS A 146 14.82 0.06 8.56
C LYS A 146 13.55 0.15 9.41
N PRO A 147 13.51 -0.49 10.59
CA PRO A 147 12.33 -0.46 11.44
C PRO A 147 11.88 0.97 11.72
N ARG A 148 10.60 1.25 11.47
CA ARG A 148 9.95 2.56 11.67
C ARG A 148 10.40 3.68 10.73
N GLU A 149 11.33 3.45 9.82
CA GLU A 149 11.79 4.47 8.87
C GLU A 149 10.67 4.86 7.89
N PHE A 150 9.91 3.88 7.39
CA PHE A 150 8.75 4.13 6.55
C PHE A 150 7.79 5.15 7.16
N LEU A 151 7.41 4.98 8.44
CA LEU A 151 6.46 5.89 9.11
C LEU A 151 7.04 7.28 9.38
N LYS A 152 8.37 7.45 9.38
CA LYS A 152 9.00 8.76 9.50
C LYS A 152 9.01 9.50 8.17
N ILE A 153 9.21 8.77 7.07
CA ILE A 153 9.25 9.33 5.72
C ILE A 153 7.82 9.64 5.24
N TYR A 154 6.90 8.71 5.49
CA TYR A 154 5.52 8.78 5.01
C TYR A 154 4.56 9.03 6.18
N ASP A 155 4.31 10.31 6.44
CA ASP A 155 3.34 10.78 7.44
C ASP A 155 1.92 10.81 6.86
N THR A 156 1.45 9.65 6.38
CA THR A 156 0.10 9.50 5.83
C THR A 156 -0.81 8.91 6.89
N TYR A 157 -1.97 9.56 7.12
CA TYR A 157 -3.02 9.01 7.97
C TYR A 157 -3.40 7.61 7.50
N ASN A 158 -3.27 6.63 8.40
CA ASN A 158 -3.45 5.22 8.09
C ASN A 158 -4.34 4.51 9.13
N TYR A 159 -4.60 3.22 8.92
CA TYR A 159 -5.48 2.42 9.76
C TYR A 159 -5.06 2.39 11.24
N GLN A 160 -3.75 2.50 11.55
CA GLN A 160 -3.29 2.55 12.94
C GLN A 160 -3.62 3.88 13.62
N ASP A 161 -3.71 4.97 12.87
CA ASP A 161 -4.16 6.26 13.38
C ASP A 161 -5.68 6.25 13.61
N TYR A 162 -6.43 5.63 12.70
CA TYR A 162 -7.87 5.37 12.86
C TYR A 162 -8.17 4.56 14.12
N LEU A 163 -7.47 3.44 14.35
CA LEU A 163 -7.62 2.62 15.55
C LEU A 163 -7.32 3.39 16.85
N LYS A 164 -6.50 4.45 16.79
CA LYS A 164 -6.19 5.33 17.93
C LYS A 164 -7.19 6.48 18.10
N GLY A 165 -8.23 6.55 17.27
CA GLY A 165 -9.22 7.62 17.29
C GLY A 165 -8.70 8.98 16.80
N LYS A 166 -7.56 9.01 16.09
CA LYS A 166 -7.09 10.25 15.47
C LYS A 166 -7.99 10.61 14.28
N LEU A 167 -8.07 11.90 13.96
CA LEU A 167 -8.76 12.38 12.77
C LEU A 167 -7.76 12.59 11.62
N PRO A 168 -8.16 12.37 10.36
CA PRO A 168 -7.34 12.74 9.21
C PRO A 168 -7.13 14.26 9.20
N GLU A 169 -5.87 14.68 9.10
CA GLU A 169 -5.56 16.11 8.96
C GLU A 169 -6.06 16.60 7.60
N SER A 170 -6.82 17.70 7.60
CA SER A 170 -7.14 18.41 6.36
C SER A 170 -5.90 19.17 5.92
N LYS A 171 -5.23 18.70 4.87
CA LYS A 171 -4.23 19.47 4.14
C LYS A 171 -4.80 19.88 2.79
#